data_AF-A0A4Z1C0W7-F1
#
_entry.id   AF-A0A4Z1C0W7-F1
#
_cell.length_a   1.000
_cell.length_b   1.000
_cell.length_c   1.000
_cell.angle_alpha   90.00
_cell.angle_beta   90.00
_cell.angle_gamma   90.00
#
_symmetry.space_group_name_H-M   'P 1'
#
loop_
_entity.id
_entity.type
_entity.pdbx_description
1 polymer ?
#
loop_
_entity_poly.entity_id
_entity_poly.type
_entity_poly.pdbx_seq_one_letter_code
_entity_poly.pdbx_strand_id
1 'polypeptide(L)'
;MISLIETNNDYLERDKRFLKIEILTDTWVGRLKQNNLIFALYSFFEENDISKAKQHFYVCGLLDAFRIERYQDRLFDYDLTLIGYAMLSDNVSFIKNTFAKLSYQSTYLDDITEKPVPITMEENVLAGEAAIFTHTVQQFLLGNDALIERNIEIMDRIWFNKPNENSTLQYDVRFFKALYQKNISECEAILKEMVSPKIHQKRNDDAILKKYISMPALGYAKLAWIMGLEVDVKSKLIPKELLPIQPLENYEIPYDFLKEKI
;
A
#
# COMPACT_ATOMS: atom_id res chain seq x y z
N MET A 1 -19.98 -14.74 -44.65
CA MET A 1 -19.23 -13.58 -44.13
C MET A 1 -19.84 -13.26 -42.77
N ILE A 2 -19.31 -13.86 -41.71
CA ILE A 2 -19.78 -13.60 -40.34
C ILE A 2 -18.99 -12.40 -39.86
N SER A 3 -19.69 -11.29 -39.64
CA SER A 3 -19.17 -10.08 -39.00
C SER A 3 -18.64 -10.45 -37.62
N LEU A 4 -17.32 -10.51 -37.49
CA LEU A 4 -16.65 -10.48 -36.19
C LEU A 4 -17.07 -9.18 -35.50
N ILE A 5 -17.88 -9.30 -34.45
CA ILE A 5 -18.09 -8.21 -33.51
C ILE A 5 -16.70 -7.91 -32.96
N GLU A 6 -16.14 -6.74 -33.30
CA GLU A 6 -15.03 -6.16 -32.58
C GLU A 6 -15.48 -5.93 -31.15
N THR A 7 -15.29 -6.93 -30.30
CA THR A 7 -15.40 -6.75 -28.87
C THR A 7 -14.21 -5.91 -28.46
N ASN A 8 -14.40 -4.59 -28.40
CA ASN A 8 -13.57 -3.72 -27.58
C ASN A 8 -13.45 -4.39 -26.22
N ASN A 9 -12.25 -4.82 -25.88
CA ASN A 9 -11.93 -5.57 -24.67
C ASN A 9 -11.89 -4.61 -23.47
N ASP A 10 -12.86 -3.70 -23.39
CA ASP A 10 -12.95 -2.68 -22.36
C ASP A 10 -13.82 -3.18 -21.21
N TYR A 11 -13.21 -3.98 -20.34
CA TYR A 11 -13.85 -4.45 -19.11
C TYR A 11 -14.33 -3.28 -18.22
N LEU A 12 -13.76 -2.07 -18.35
CA LEU A 12 -14.24 -0.89 -17.61
C LEU A 12 -15.67 -0.52 -18.02
N GLU A 13 -16.04 -0.60 -19.30
CA GLU A 13 -17.42 -0.36 -19.75
C GLU A 13 -18.40 -1.41 -19.20
N ARG A 14 -17.93 -2.64 -19.01
CA ARG A 14 -18.74 -3.73 -18.45
C ARG A 14 -18.94 -3.57 -16.94
N ASP A 15 -17.92 -3.16 -16.20
CA ASP A 15 -18.02 -2.94 -14.75
C ASP A 15 -18.74 -1.63 -14.40
N LYS A 16 -18.60 -0.58 -15.22
CA LYS A 16 -19.34 0.69 -15.09
C LYS A 16 -20.86 0.50 -15.21
N ARG A 17 -21.33 -0.43 -16.04
CA ARG A 17 -22.77 -0.58 -16.36
C ARG A 17 -23.56 -1.43 -15.37
N PHE A 18 -22.93 -2.21 -14.49
CA PHE A 18 -23.65 -3.20 -13.68
C PHE A 18 -23.43 -3.12 -12.15
N LEU A 19 -22.53 -2.27 -11.65
CA LEU A 19 -22.31 -2.13 -10.21
C LEU A 19 -23.08 -0.93 -9.64
N LYS A 20 -24.33 -1.16 -9.24
CA LYS A 20 -25.02 -0.25 -8.32
C LYS A 20 -24.37 -0.36 -6.93
N ILE A 21 -24.21 0.76 -6.23
CA ILE A 21 -23.63 0.83 -4.87
C ILE A 21 -24.27 -0.18 -3.91
N GLU A 22 -25.57 -0.43 -4.04
CA GLU A 22 -26.34 -1.35 -3.18
C GLU A 22 -25.92 -2.83 -3.29
N ILE A 23 -25.20 -3.21 -4.34
CA ILE A 23 -24.76 -4.61 -4.62
C ILE A 23 -23.24 -4.75 -4.44
N LEU A 24 -22.53 -3.65 -4.21
CA LEU A 24 -21.08 -3.63 -4.06
C LEU A 24 -20.70 -4.22 -2.69
N THR A 25 -19.85 -5.24 -2.68
CA THR A 25 -19.27 -5.79 -1.44
C THR A 25 -17.79 -5.45 -1.35
N ASP A 26 -17.21 -5.51 -0.15
CA ASP A 26 -15.77 -5.42 0.08
C ASP A 26 -14.95 -6.36 -0.83
N THR A 27 -15.45 -7.58 -1.06
CA THR A 27 -14.85 -8.59 -1.92
C THR A 27 -14.82 -8.15 -3.38
N TRP A 28 -15.90 -7.55 -3.89
CA TRP A 28 -15.93 -7.01 -5.25
C TRP A 28 -14.95 -5.85 -5.42
N VAL A 29 -14.87 -4.95 -4.43
CA VAL A 29 -13.89 -3.86 -4.44
C VAL A 29 -12.46 -4.38 -4.42
N GLY A 30 -12.19 -5.44 -3.64
CA GLY A 30 -10.90 -6.12 -3.62
C GLY A 30 -10.49 -6.70 -5.00
N ARG A 31 -11.44 -7.23 -5.77
CA ARG A 31 -11.18 -7.72 -7.14
C ARG A 31 -10.85 -6.58 -8.10
N LEU A 32 -11.58 -5.45 -8.01
CA LEU A 32 -11.27 -4.26 -8.80
C LEU A 32 -9.87 -3.73 -8.49
N LYS A 33 -9.45 -3.77 -7.22
CA LYS A 33 -8.08 -3.40 -6.81
C LYS A 33 -7.07 -4.30 -7.48
N GLN A 34 -7.27 -5.62 -7.42
CA GLN A 34 -6.36 -6.59 -8.03
C GLN A 34 -6.23 -6.39 -9.55
N ASN A 35 -7.35 -6.12 -10.25
CA ASN A 35 -7.32 -5.82 -11.67
C ASN A 35 -6.49 -4.56 -11.97
N ASN A 36 -6.70 -3.48 -11.21
CA ASN A 36 -5.91 -2.26 -11.37
C ASN A 36 -4.42 -2.48 -11.06
N LEU A 37 -4.09 -3.29 -10.05
CA LEU A 37 -2.69 -3.64 -9.78
C LEU A 37 -2.05 -4.35 -11.00
N ILE A 38 -2.74 -5.33 -11.59
CA ILE A 38 -2.27 -6.02 -12.78
C ILE A 38 -2.08 -5.04 -13.95
N PHE A 39 -3.04 -4.14 -14.17
CA PHE A 39 -2.92 -3.13 -15.22
C PHE A 39 -1.80 -2.13 -14.95
N ALA A 40 -1.56 -1.74 -13.71
CA ALA A 40 -0.45 -0.88 -13.34
C ALA A 40 0.90 -1.52 -13.71
N LEU A 41 1.09 -2.78 -13.34
CA LEU A 41 2.30 -3.54 -13.65
C LEU A 41 2.47 -3.77 -15.15
N TYR A 42 1.40 -4.15 -15.85
CA TYR A 42 1.43 -4.33 -17.30
C TYR A 42 1.79 -3.03 -18.02
N SER A 43 1.15 -1.92 -17.65
CA SER A 43 1.42 -0.61 -18.25
C SER A 43 2.87 -0.20 -18.04
N PHE A 44 3.42 -0.42 -16.83
CA PHE A 44 4.80 -0.08 -16.53
C PHE A 44 5.82 -0.99 -17.24
N PHE A 45 5.68 -2.32 -17.11
CA PHE A 45 6.72 -3.27 -17.55
C PHE A 45 6.62 -3.67 -19.02
N GLU A 46 5.41 -3.73 -19.59
CA GLU A 46 5.19 -4.21 -20.95
C GLU A 46 4.92 -3.04 -21.91
N GLU A 47 4.10 -2.06 -21.52
CA GLU A 47 3.80 -0.89 -22.36
C GLU A 47 4.81 0.25 -22.20
N ASN A 48 5.62 0.24 -21.14
CA ASN A 48 6.53 1.34 -20.76
C ASN A 48 5.81 2.69 -20.56
N ASP A 49 4.55 2.63 -20.12
CA ASP A 49 3.72 3.80 -19.82
C ASP A 49 3.58 4.00 -18.31
N ILE A 50 4.49 4.81 -17.76
CA ILE A 50 4.48 5.17 -16.34
C ILE A 50 3.25 6.00 -15.96
N SER A 51 2.70 6.79 -16.87
CA SER A 51 1.56 7.66 -16.58
C SER A 51 0.31 6.82 -16.35
N LYS A 52 0.09 5.84 -17.23
CA LYS A 52 -0.99 4.86 -17.10
C LYS A 52 -0.80 3.98 -15.87
N ALA A 53 0.44 3.58 -15.55
CA ALA A 53 0.73 2.85 -14.32
C ALA A 53 0.36 3.65 -13.06
N LYS A 54 0.74 4.94 -12.99
CA LYS A 54 0.39 5.85 -11.88
C LYS A 54 -1.13 6.01 -11.73
N GLN A 55 -1.84 6.14 -12.84
CA GLN A 55 -3.31 6.21 -12.83
C GLN A 55 -3.92 4.95 -12.21
N HIS A 56 -3.44 3.75 -12.56
CA HIS A 56 -3.94 2.51 -11.94
C HIS A 56 -3.55 2.37 -10.47
N PHE A 57 -2.33 2.79 -10.07
CA PHE A 57 -1.94 2.84 -8.66
C PHE A 57 -2.81 3.81 -7.85
N TYR A 58 -3.19 4.95 -8.43
CA TYR A 58 -4.14 5.88 -7.81
C TYR A 58 -5.49 5.20 -7.56
N VAL A 59 -6.01 4.47 -8.54
CA VAL A 59 -7.28 3.74 -8.41
C VAL A 59 -7.20 2.65 -7.34
N CYS A 60 -6.07 1.93 -7.22
CA CYS A 60 -5.86 1.01 -6.10
C CYS A 60 -6.03 1.72 -4.75
N GLY A 61 -5.36 2.86 -4.56
CA GLY A 61 -5.47 3.67 -3.35
C GLY A 61 -6.90 4.14 -3.06
N LEU A 62 -7.64 4.57 -4.09
CA LEU A 62 -9.05 4.95 -3.94
C LEU A 62 -9.93 3.79 -3.48
N LEU A 63 -9.72 2.60 -4.04
CA LEU A 63 -10.49 1.40 -3.68
C LEU A 63 -10.21 0.95 -2.25
N ASP A 64 -8.96 1.05 -1.80
CA ASP A 64 -8.59 0.78 -0.40
C ASP A 64 -9.22 1.81 0.56
N ALA A 65 -9.15 3.10 0.23
CA ALA A 65 -9.79 4.17 1.01
C ALA A 65 -11.31 3.94 1.12
N PHE A 66 -11.96 3.64 0.00
CA PHE A 66 -13.38 3.33 -0.04
C PHE A 66 -13.73 2.14 0.86
N ARG A 67 -12.95 1.05 0.83
CA ARG A 67 -13.23 -0.13 1.67
C ARG A 67 -13.15 0.22 3.16
N ILE A 68 -12.09 0.91 3.56
CA ILE A 68 -11.87 1.28 4.96
C ILE A 68 -13.00 2.20 5.45
N GLU A 69 -13.32 3.25 4.69
CA GLU A 69 -14.36 4.20 5.12
C GLU A 69 -15.77 3.60 5.09
N ARG A 70 -16.10 2.81 4.05
CA ARG A 70 -17.46 2.31 3.84
C ARG A 70 -17.78 1.07 4.67
N TYR A 71 -16.81 0.18 4.84
CA TYR A 71 -17.00 -1.12 5.48
C TYR A 71 -16.25 -1.25 6.81
N GLN A 72 -15.50 -0.23 7.23
CA GLN A 72 -14.62 -0.31 8.41
C GLN A 72 -13.67 -1.51 8.32
N ASP A 73 -13.16 -1.71 7.11
CA ASP A 73 -12.31 -2.83 6.75
C ASP A 73 -10.95 -2.72 7.45
N ARG A 74 -10.46 -3.84 7.97
CA ARG A 74 -9.21 -3.93 8.75
C ARG A 74 -8.00 -4.22 7.88
N LEU A 75 -8.02 -3.76 6.63
CA LEU A 75 -6.99 -3.98 5.62
C LEU A 75 -5.56 -3.75 6.12
N PHE A 76 -5.35 -2.74 6.97
CA PHE A 76 -4.04 -2.42 7.54
C PHE A 76 -3.51 -3.45 8.54
N ASP A 77 -4.34 -4.38 9.03
CA ASP A 77 -3.93 -5.43 9.98
C ASP A 77 -3.27 -6.62 9.28
N TYR A 78 -3.42 -6.76 7.96
CA TYR A 78 -2.95 -7.97 7.25
C TYR A 78 -2.34 -7.73 5.88
N ASP A 79 -2.53 -6.56 5.26
CA ASP A 79 -1.97 -6.26 3.93
C ASP A 79 -0.96 -5.09 4.01
N LEU A 80 0.29 -5.41 4.34
CA LEU A 80 1.39 -4.42 4.36
C LEU A 80 1.76 -3.89 2.96
N THR A 81 1.30 -4.55 1.88
CA THR A 81 1.61 -4.10 0.51
C THR A 81 0.86 -2.82 0.13
N LEU A 82 -0.28 -2.55 0.81
CA LEU A 82 -1.12 -1.36 0.64
C LEU A 82 -0.37 -0.05 0.77
N ILE A 83 0.64 -0.04 1.64
CA ILE A 83 1.51 1.10 1.92
C ILE A 83 2.06 1.69 0.60
N GLY A 84 2.43 0.84 -0.36
CA GLY A 84 3.08 1.29 -1.58
C GLY A 84 2.12 1.77 -2.68
N TYR A 85 0.92 1.21 -2.85
CA TYR A 85 0.09 1.52 -4.03
C TYR A 85 -0.34 2.99 -4.08
N ALA A 86 -0.86 3.53 -2.97
CA ALA A 86 -1.24 4.93 -2.92
C ALA A 86 -0.04 5.86 -3.20
N MET A 87 1.14 5.53 -2.66
CA MET A 87 2.36 6.32 -2.84
C MET A 87 2.92 6.24 -4.27
N LEU A 88 2.83 5.09 -4.93
CA LEU A 88 3.28 4.90 -6.32
C LEU A 88 2.43 5.67 -7.34
N SER A 89 1.27 6.20 -6.94
CA SER A 89 0.45 7.05 -7.80
C SER A 89 1.04 8.44 -8.05
N ASP A 90 1.92 8.93 -7.16
CA ASP A 90 2.35 10.33 -7.07
C ASP A 90 1.27 11.36 -6.78
N ASN A 91 0.02 10.97 -6.48
CA ASN A 91 -1.01 11.93 -6.12
C ASN A 91 -0.82 12.41 -4.67
N VAL A 92 0.09 13.37 -4.47
CA VAL A 92 0.46 13.89 -3.14
C VAL A 92 -0.75 14.41 -2.36
N SER A 93 -1.71 15.03 -3.05
CA SER A 93 -2.94 15.51 -2.42
C SER A 93 -3.74 14.35 -1.83
N PHE A 94 -4.04 13.31 -2.62
CA PHE A 94 -4.73 12.12 -2.13
C PHE A 94 -3.96 11.42 -1.00
N ILE A 95 -2.64 11.26 -1.16
CA ILE A 95 -1.78 10.60 -0.19
C ILE A 95 -1.87 11.30 1.17
N LYS A 96 -1.72 12.64 1.22
CA LYS A 96 -1.69 13.40 2.48
C LYS A 96 -3.09 13.69 3.05
N ASN A 97 -4.07 13.95 2.19
CA ASN A 97 -5.39 14.40 2.63
C ASN A 97 -6.35 13.25 2.91
N THR A 98 -6.14 12.09 2.29
CA THR A 98 -7.02 10.92 2.41
C THR A 98 -6.26 9.73 2.99
N PHE A 99 -5.33 9.13 2.24
CA PHE A 99 -4.69 7.87 2.63
C PHE A 99 -4.02 7.94 4.01
N ALA A 100 -3.26 9.01 4.27
CA ALA A 100 -2.55 9.22 5.53
C ALA A 100 -3.46 9.41 6.76
N LYS A 101 -4.77 9.58 6.57
CA LYS A 101 -5.75 9.79 7.64
C LYS A 101 -6.74 8.63 7.78
N LEU A 102 -6.63 7.61 6.94
CA LEU A 102 -7.50 6.45 7.01
C LEU A 102 -7.34 5.72 8.33
N SER A 103 -8.46 5.37 8.94
CA SER A 103 -8.55 4.57 10.16
C SER A 103 -9.85 3.77 10.13
N TYR A 104 -9.94 2.71 10.94
CA TYR A 104 -11.13 1.89 11.06
C TYR A 104 -11.57 1.77 12.52
N GLN A 105 -12.87 1.56 12.69
CA GLN A 105 -13.54 1.11 13.91
C GLN A 105 -14.40 -0.09 13.54
N SER A 106 -13.91 -1.28 13.87
CA SER A 106 -14.44 -2.55 13.39
C SER A 106 -14.80 -3.47 14.56
N THR A 107 -15.09 -4.72 14.25
CA THR A 107 -15.40 -5.77 15.22
C THR A 107 -14.86 -7.08 14.69
N TYR A 108 -14.30 -7.90 15.57
CA TYR A 108 -13.95 -9.29 15.26
C TYR A 108 -14.71 -10.23 16.20
N LEU A 109 -14.80 -11.52 15.84
CA LEU A 109 -15.36 -12.53 16.73
C LEU A 109 -14.24 -13.12 17.57
N ASP A 110 -14.41 -13.12 18.89
CA ASP A 110 -13.50 -13.79 19.80
C ASP A 110 -13.46 -15.30 19.51
N ASP A 111 -12.25 -15.86 19.36
CA ASP A 111 -12.06 -17.25 18.91
C ASP A 111 -12.64 -18.31 19.86
N ILE A 112 -12.88 -17.95 21.13
CA ILE A 112 -13.37 -18.88 22.16
C ILE A 112 -14.87 -18.69 22.38
N THR A 113 -15.32 -17.45 22.49
CA THR A 113 -16.69 -17.12 22.88
C THR A 113 -17.59 -16.81 21.70
N GLU A 114 -17.03 -16.64 20.49
CA GLU A 114 -17.71 -16.20 19.27
C GLU A 114 -18.47 -14.87 19.43
N LYS A 115 -18.12 -14.09 20.46
CA LYS A 115 -18.76 -12.80 20.71
C LYS A 115 -18.07 -11.70 19.93
N PRO A 116 -18.83 -10.70 19.44
CA PRO A 116 -18.25 -9.53 18.82
C PRO A 116 -17.42 -8.74 19.84
N VAL A 117 -16.15 -8.51 19.52
CA VAL A 117 -15.23 -7.65 20.26
C VAL A 117 -14.93 -6.42 19.39
N PRO A 118 -15.26 -5.21 19.87
CA PRO A 118 -14.94 -3.98 19.14
C PRO A 118 -13.42 -3.82 19.07
N ILE A 119 -12.94 -3.29 17.95
CA ILE A 119 -11.52 -3.03 17.75
C ILE A 119 -11.32 -1.80 16.89
N THR A 120 -10.39 -0.96 17.29
CA THR A 120 -9.96 0.22 16.53
C THR A 120 -8.53 0.03 16.03
N MET A 121 -8.20 0.76 14.96
CA MET A 121 -6.83 0.78 14.46
C MET A 121 -5.83 1.23 15.54
N GLU A 122 -6.18 2.23 16.35
CA GLU A 122 -5.29 2.75 17.40
C GLU A 122 -5.03 1.71 18.50
N GLU A 123 -6.03 0.90 18.89
CA GLU A 123 -5.81 -0.19 19.85
C GLU A 123 -4.81 -1.21 19.31
N ASN A 124 -4.94 -1.60 18.03
CA ASN A 124 -3.98 -2.48 17.37
C ASN A 124 -2.58 -1.85 17.27
N VAL A 125 -2.50 -0.56 16.97
CA VAL A 125 -1.24 0.20 16.96
C VAL A 125 -0.58 0.19 18.34
N LEU A 126 -1.33 0.47 19.41
CA LEU A 126 -0.81 0.51 20.77
C LEU A 126 -0.41 -0.87 21.29
N ALA A 127 -1.07 -1.93 20.83
CA ALA A 127 -0.67 -3.32 21.04
C ALA A 127 0.59 -3.71 20.24
N GLY A 128 0.94 -2.93 19.21
CA GLY A 128 2.04 -3.19 18.30
C GLY A 128 1.77 -4.31 17.29
N GLU A 129 0.49 -4.57 17.02
CA GLU A 129 0.02 -5.44 15.96
C GLU A 129 0.31 -4.82 14.59
N ALA A 130 0.14 -5.60 13.52
CA ALA A 130 0.58 -5.26 12.16
C ALA A 130 0.14 -3.87 11.64
N ALA A 131 -1.01 -3.34 12.10
CA ALA A 131 -1.47 -1.99 11.78
C ALA A 131 -0.42 -0.90 12.07
N ILE A 132 0.45 -1.10 13.05
CA ILE A 132 1.50 -0.14 13.44
C ILE A 132 2.45 0.21 12.29
N PHE A 133 2.72 -0.71 11.37
CA PHE A 133 3.61 -0.45 10.24
C PHE A 133 2.98 0.54 9.26
N THR A 134 1.73 0.30 8.87
CA THR A 134 0.98 1.23 7.99
C THR A 134 0.75 2.56 8.69
N HIS A 135 0.36 2.53 9.97
CA HIS A 135 0.21 3.74 10.78
C HIS A 135 1.49 4.57 10.80
N THR A 136 2.65 3.94 10.97
CA THR A 136 3.94 4.65 10.97
C THR A 136 4.20 5.33 9.63
N VAL A 137 3.90 4.69 8.50
CA VAL A 137 3.98 5.34 7.19
C VAL A 137 3.02 6.52 7.08
N GLN A 138 1.77 6.37 7.53
CA GLN A 138 0.83 7.48 7.57
C GLN A 138 1.37 8.67 8.38
N GLN A 139 2.00 8.41 9.54
CA GLN A 139 2.58 9.47 10.36
C GLN A 139 3.80 10.15 9.73
N PHE A 140 4.63 9.42 8.97
CA PHE A 140 5.67 10.02 8.13
C PHE A 140 5.06 10.95 7.07
N LEU A 141 3.98 10.54 6.41
CA LEU A 141 3.29 11.35 5.40
C LEU A 141 2.64 12.61 5.99
N LEU A 142 2.18 12.54 7.24
CA LEU A 142 1.62 13.66 8.01
C LEU A 142 2.68 14.55 8.68
N GLY A 143 3.93 14.09 8.80
CA GLY A 143 4.99 14.79 9.52
C GLY A 143 4.76 14.84 11.04
N ASN A 144 4.19 13.78 11.62
CA ASN A 144 3.89 13.71 13.05
C ASN A 144 4.99 12.97 13.82
N ASP A 145 6.08 13.69 14.12
CA ASP A 145 7.27 13.14 14.77
C ASP A 145 6.95 12.42 16.09
N ALA A 146 6.07 12.97 16.92
CA ALA A 146 5.71 12.37 18.20
C ALA A 146 5.06 10.98 18.05
N LEU A 147 4.21 10.78 17.03
CA LEU A 147 3.62 9.48 16.78
C LEU A 147 4.57 8.53 16.05
N ILE A 148 5.49 9.05 15.23
CA ILE A 148 6.55 8.24 14.60
C ILE A 148 7.45 7.64 15.68
N GLU A 149 7.96 8.48 16.60
CA GLU A 149 8.80 8.05 17.72
C GLU A 149 8.09 6.99 18.58
N ARG A 150 6.85 7.27 19.00
CA ARG A 150 6.03 6.33 19.77
C ARG A 150 5.93 4.97 19.09
N ASN A 151 5.60 4.95 17.80
CA ASN A 151 5.41 3.68 17.09
C ASN A 151 6.75 2.94 16.95
N ILE A 152 7.85 3.64 16.67
CA ILE A 152 9.19 3.06 16.60
C ILE A 152 9.56 2.41 17.95
N GLU A 153 9.28 3.06 19.08
CA GLU A 153 9.56 2.50 20.42
C GLU A 153 8.74 1.22 20.69
N ILE A 154 7.44 1.23 20.35
CA ILE A 154 6.58 0.05 20.48
C ILE A 154 7.11 -1.10 19.62
N MET A 155 7.41 -0.81 18.35
CA MET A 155 7.94 -1.80 17.41
C MET A 155 9.30 -2.34 17.86
N ASP A 156 10.18 -1.49 18.40
CA ASP A 156 11.50 -1.91 18.86
C ASP A 156 11.41 -2.94 19.98
N ARG A 157 10.56 -2.66 20.98
CA ARG A 157 10.31 -3.57 22.10
C ARG A 157 9.74 -4.92 21.67
N ILE A 158 8.89 -4.93 20.64
CA ILE A 158 8.20 -6.15 20.18
C ILE A 158 9.06 -6.95 19.22
N TRP A 159 9.69 -6.31 18.23
CA TRP A 159 10.32 -7.01 17.11
C TRP A 159 11.80 -7.31 17.32
N PHE A 160 12.46 -6.68 18.30
CA PHE A 160 13.85 -7.00 18.71
C PHE A 160 13.93 -7.83 20.00
N ASN A 161 12.80 -8.36 20.47
CA ASN A 161 12.80 -9.34 21.56
C ASN A 161 13.21 -10.74 21.06
N LYS A 162 13.54 -11.63 22.00
CA LYS A 162 13.98 -13.00 21.69
C LYS A 162 12.98 -13.81 20.85
N PRO A 163 11.65 -13.81 21.13
CA PRO A 163 10.67 -14.45 20.26
C PRO A 163 10.73 -14.03 18.79
N ASN A 164 11.10 -12.78 18.52
CA ASN A 164 11.12 -12.20 17.18
C ASN A 164 12.53 -11.99 16.62
N GLU A 165 13.57 -12.57 17.21
CA GLU A 165 14.98 -12.30 16.85
C GLU A 165 15.30 -12.56 15.36
N ASN A 166 14.54 -13.43 14.70
CA ASN A 166 14.69 -13.78 13.28
C ASN A 166 13.55 -13.25 12.39
N SER A 167 12.71 -12.35 12.92
CA SER A 167 11.55 -11.83 12.20
C SER A 167 11.99 -10.94 11.05
N THR A 168 11.39 -11.19 9.87
CA THR A 168 11.61 -10.32 8.71
C THR A 168 10.97 -8.93 8.84
N LEU A 169 10.17 -8.69 9.89
CA LEU A 169 9.62 -7.37 10.20
C LEU A 169 10.65 -6.43 10.83
N GLN A 170 11.78 -6.95 11.32
CA GLN A 170 12.87 -6.11 11.83
C GLN A 170 13.45 -5.18 10.75
N TYR A 171 13.38 -5.58 9.46
CA TYR A 171 13.82 -4.72 8.35
C TYR A 171 12.97 -3.45 8.24
N ASP A 172 11.65 -3.56 8.42
CA ASP A 172 10.73 -2.44 8.43
C ASP A 172 11.02 -1.48 9.59
N VAL A 173 11.25 -2.03 10.80
CA VAL A 173 11.59 -1.21 11.99
C VAL A 173 12.94 -0.51 11.82
N ARG A 174 13.97 -1.22 11.33
CA ARG A 174 15.27 -0.62 10.99
C ARG A 174 15.12 0.49 9.97
N PHE A 175 14.30 0.26 8.94
CA PHE A 175 14.08 1.26 7.89
C PHE A 175 13.43 2.52 8.45
N PHE A 176 12.38 2.39 9.24
CA PHE A 176 11.72 3.55 9.86
C PHE A 176 12.66 4.32 10.80
N LYS A 177 13.51 3.63 11.58
CA LYS A 177 14.54 4.28 12.40
C LYS A 177 15.53 5.08 11.54
N ALA A 178 16.05 4.47 10.48
CA ALA A 178 17.00 5.13 9.57
C ALA A 178 16.36 6.33 8.85
N LEU A 179 15.12 6.18 8.39
CA LEU A 179 14.37 7.23 7.72
C LEU A 179 14.07 8.41 8.67
N TYR A 180 13.65 8.12 9.90
CA TYR A 180 13.43 9.14 10.93
C TYR A 180 14.71 9.93 11.25
N GLN A 181 15.86 9.24 11.32
CA GLN A 181 17.19 9.84 11.50
C GLN A 181 17.73 10.52 10.23
N LYS A 182 16.98 10.46 9.12
CA LYS A 182 17.39 10.93 7.78
C LYS A 182 18.72 10.33 7.31
N ASN A 183 19.01 9.10 7.71
CA ASN A 183 20.23 8.38 7.36
C ASN A 183 20.03 7.62 6.03
N ILE A 184 20.35 8.31 4.92
CA ILE A 184 20.19 7.77 3.55
C ILE A 184 20.99 6.48 3.37
N SER A 185 22.25 6.45 3.80
CA SER A 185 23.12 5.27 3.61
C SER A 185 22.57 4.02 4.31
N GLU A 186 22.03 4.16 5.52
CA GLU A 186 21.41 3.04 6.23
C GLU A 186 20.08 2.64 5.58
N CYS A 187 19.27 3.60 5.11
CA CYS A 187 18.06 3.31 4.33
C CYS A 187 18.40 2.45 3.11
N GLU A 188 19.41 2.85 2.32
CA GLU A 188 19.86 2.10 1.14
C GLU A 188 20.39 0.71 1.48
N ALA A 189 21.16 0.59 2.57
CA ALA A 189 21.67 -0.69 3.04
C ALA A 189 20.52 -1.66 3.39
N ILE A 190 19.53 -1.19 4.15
CA ILE A 190 18.36 -1.99 4.54
C ILE A 190 17.53 -2.38 3.32
N LEU A 191 17.25 -1.44 2.42
CA LEU A 191 16.52 -1.71 1.18
C LEU A 191 17.23 -2.76 0.32
N LYS A 192 18.57 -2.72 0.24
CA LYS A 192 19.39 -3.73 -0.44
C LYS A 192 19.26 -5.11 0.22
N GLU A 193 19.19 -5.17 1.55
CA GLU A 193 18.93 -6.42 2.28
C GLU A 193 17.51 -6.96 2.00
N MET A 194 16.49 -6.08 1.98
CA MET A 194 15.09 -6.43 1.74
C MET A 194 14.87 -7.03 0.34
N VAL A 195 15.60 -6.58 -0.67
CA VAL A 195 15.53 -7.13 -2.04
C VAL A 195 16.45 -8.33 -2.26
N SER A 196 17.18 -8.79 -1.25
CA SER A 196 17.95 -10.03 -1.35
C SER A 196 17.02 -11.22 -1.61
N PRO A 197 17.43 -12.25 -2.37
CA PRO A 197 16.55 -13.36 -2.72
C PRO A 197 15.88 -14.03 -1.52
N LYS A 198 16.62 -14.18 -0.41
CA LYS A 198 16.12 -14.80 0.83
C LYS A 198 14.99 -13.98 1.47
N ILE A 199 15.14 -12.66 1.55
CA ILE A 199 14.14 -11.80 2.20
C ILE A 199 12.98 -11.51 1.27
N HIS A 200 13.27 -11.19 0.01
CA HIS A 200 12.26 -10.96 -1.03
C HIS A 200 11.28 -12.13 -1.14
N GLN A 201 11.79 -13.37 -1.14
CA GLN A 201 10.93 -14.55 -1.22
C GLN A 201 10.02 -14.77 -0.01
N LYS A 202 10.41 -14.28 1.18
CA LYS A 202 9.63 -14.40 2.43
C LYS A 202 8.61 -13.28 2.60
N ARG A 203 8.95 -12.08 2.12
CA ARG A 203 8.14 -10.86 2.30
C ARG A 203 7.11 -10.62 1.19
N ASN A 204 7.22 -11.37 0.09
CA ASN A 204 6.30 -11.26 -1.04
C ASN A 204 5.74 -12.64 -1.37
N ASP A 205 4.45 -12.81 -1.09
CA ASP A 205 3.64 -14.01 -1.31
C ASP A 205 2.80 -13.93 -2.59
N ASP A 206 2.41 -12.73 -3.03
CA ASP A 206 1.76 -12.52 -4.33
C ASP A 206 2.70 -12.91 -5.49
N ALA A 207 2.24 -13.85 -6.30
CA ALA A 207 3.03 -14.44 -7.39
C ALA A 207 3.41 -13.44 -8.49
N ILE A 208 2.58 -12.42 -8.73
CA ILE A 208 2.84 -11.39 -9.75
C ILE A 208 3.83 -10.38 -9.19
N LEU A 209 3.56 -9.81 -8.01
CA LEU A 209 4.44 -8.84 -7.36
C LEU A 209 5.84 -9.41 -7.22
N LYS A 210 5.95 -10.62 -6.64
CA LYS A 210 7.23 -11.31 -6.41
C LYS A 210 8.10 -11.43 -7.67
N LYS A 211 7.51 -11.44 -8.87
CA LYS A 211 8.26 -11.46 -10.14
C LYS A 211 8.78 -10.10 -10.56
N TYR A 212 8.02 -9.03 -10.34
CA TYR A 212 8.27 -7.72 -10.92
C TYR A 212 8.83 -6.71 -9.92
N ILE A 213 8.33 -6.68 -8.68
CA ILE A 213 8.68 -5.68 -7.66
C ILE A 213 8.69 -6.27 -6.25
N SER A 214 9.48 -5.70 -5.35
CA SER A 214 9.36 -5.97 -3.91
C SER A 214 8.51 -4.87 -3.29
N MET A 215 7.22 -5.10 -3.06
CA MET A 215 6.33 -4.03 -2.62
C MET A 215 6.74 -3.36 -1.31
N PRO A 216 7.16 -4.10 -0.26
CA PRO A 216 7.65 -3.47 0.96
C PRO A 216 8.86 -2.56 0.68
N ALA A 217 9.85 -3.04 -0.06
CA ALA A 217 11.07 -2.27 -0.34
C ALA A 217 10.82 -1.08 -1.27
N LEU A 218 10.04 -1.27 -2.34
CA LEU A 218 9.68 -0.20 -3.27
C LEU A 218 8.81 0.86 -2.60
N GLY A 219 7.83 0.47 -1.77
CA GLY A 219 7.01 1.40 -1.00
C GLY A 219 7.84 2.24 -0.03
N TYR A 220 8.82 1.64 0.65
CA TYR A 220 9.73 2.34 1.55
C TYR A 220 10.71 3.26 0.81
N ALA A 221 11.26 2.83 -0.31
CA ALA A 221 12.04 3.72 -1.17
C ALA A 221 11.19 4.93 -1.64
N LYS A 222 9.93 4.70 -2.03
CA LYS A 222 9.00 5.76 -2.41
C LYS A 222 8.70 6.72 -1.25
N LEU A 223 8.48 6.20 -0.05
CA LEU A 223 8.28 7.01 1.15
C LEU A 223 9.49 7.91 1.42
N ALA A 224 10.72 7.38 1.33
CA ALA A 224 11.93 8.18 1.50
C ALA A 224 11.98 9.34 0.49
N TRP A 225 11.65 9.09 -0.77
CA TRP A 225 11.57 10.13 -1.80
C TRP A 225 10.49 11.18 -1.50
N ILE A 226 9.31 10.78 -1.02
CA ILE A 226 8.26 11.71 -0.55
C ILE A 226 8.78 12.60 0.59
N MET A 227 9.66 12.06 1.44
CA MET A 227 10.31 12.79 2.53
C MET A 227 11.53 13.61 2.10
N GLY A 228 11.87 13.63 0.81
CA GLY A 228 13.02 14.36 0.27
C GLY A 228 14.37 13.64 0.43
N LEU A 229 14.35 12.33 0.72
CA LEU A 229 15.53 11.46 0.77
C LEU A 229 15.57 10.59 -0.49
N GLU A 230 16.32 11.04 -1.48
CA GLU A 230 16.50 10.34 -2.76
C GLU A 230 17.46 9.14 -2.61
N VAL A 231 16.96 8.03 -2.06
CA VAL A 231 17.70 6.76 -1.98
C VAL A 231 17.96 6.16 -3.37
N ASP A 232 19.16 5.62 -3.61
CA ASP A 232 19.56 4.92 -4.84
C ASP A 232 19.94 3.46 -4.56
N VAL A 233 19.01 2.55 -4.87
CA VAL A 233 19.22 1.10 -4.70
C VAL A 233 19.16 0.40 -6.04
N LYS A 234 20.30 -0.12 -6.49
CA LYS A 234 20.41 -0.86 -7.76
C LYS A 234 19.76 -2.25 -7.65
N SER A 235 18.46 -2.32 -7.94
CA SER A 235 17.70 -3.57 -8.00
C SER A 235 16.58 -3.49 -9.03
N LYS A 236 16.38 -4.56 -9.81
CA LYS A 236 15.22 -4.66 -10.72
C LYS A 236 13.88 -4.66 -9.97
N LEU A 237 13.89 -5.03 -8.68
CA LEU A 237 12.71 -5.10 -7.82
C LEU A 237 12.31 -3.73 -7.25
N ILE A 238 13.15 -2.70 -7.44
CA ILE A 238 12.87 -1.29 -7.09
C ILE A 238 13.12 -0.48 -8.37
N PRO A 239 12.15 -0.40 -9.30
CA PRO A 239 12.31 0.37 -10.52
C PRO A 239 12.51 1.85 -10.18
N LYS A 240 13.68 2.39 -10.49
CA LYS A 240 14.06 3.77 -10.15
C LYS A 240 13.12 4.81 -10.78
N GLU A 241 12.52 4.48 -11.92
CA GLU A 241 11.61 5.33 -12.67
C GLU A 241 10.33 5.62 -11.86
N LEU A 242 9.96 4.73 -10.94
CA LEU A 242 8.80 4.90 -10.06
C LEU A 242 9.10 5.73 -8.81
N LEU A 243 10.36 6.09 -8.52
CA LEU A 243 10.73 6.78 -7.28
C LEU A 243 10.50 8.30 -7.32
N PRO A 244 10.87 9.04 -8.38
CA PRO A 244 10.59 10.48 -8.49
C PRO A 244 9.13 10.82 -8.24
N ILE A 245 8.87 11.89 -7.48
CA ILE A 245 7.51 12.37 -7.22
C ILE A 245 7.09 13.28 -8.37
N GLN A 246 6.40 12.70 -9.35
CA GLN A 246 5.93 13.40 -10.55
C GLN A 246 4.43 13.14 -10.73
N PRO A 247 3.57 13.91 -10.04
CA PRO A 247 2.13 13.75 -10.15
C PRO A 247 1.66 13.92 -11.61
N LEU A 248 0.59 13.20 -11.99
CA LEU A 248 -0.09 13.45 -13.25
C LEU A 248 -0.78 14.82 -13.22
N GLU A 249 -0.95 15.42 -14.40
CA GLU A 249 -1.73 16.65 -14.53
C GLU A 249 -3.18 16.45 -14.07
N ASN A 250 -3.76 15.29 -14.43
CA ASN A 250 -5.11 14.90 -14.05
C ASN A 250 -5.14 13.41 -13.69
N TYR A 251 -5.92 13.07 -12.67
CA TYR A 251 -6.22 11.69 -12.31
C TYR A 251 -7.70 11.40 -12.54
N GLU A 252 -8.00 10.32 -13.22
CA GLU A 252 -9.38 9.91 -13.47
C GLU A 252 -9.94 9.07 -12.30
N ILE A 253 -11.24 9.23 -12.02
CA ILE A 253 -11.98 8.38 -11.09
C ILE A 253 -12.87 7.46 -11.94
N PRO A 254 -12.45 6.20 -12.21
CA PRO A 254 -13.07 5.38 -13.24
C PRO A 254 -14.43 4.78 -12.84
N TYR A 255 -14.72 4.71 -11.54
CA TYR A 255 -15.94 4.10 -11.02
C TYR A 255 -16.86 5.14 -10.39
N ASP A 256 -18.13 5.13 -10.78
CA ASP A 256 -19.09 6.14 -10.32
C ASP A 256 -19.28 6.12 -8.79
N PHE A 257 -19.23 4.95 -8.15
CA PHE A 257 -19.35 4.83 -6.70
C PHE A 257 -18.18 5.48 -5.92
N LEU A 258 -17.06 5.77 -6.58
CA LEU A 258 -15.95 6.51 -5.99
C LEU A 258 -16.13 8.03 -6.13
N LYS A 259 -16.92 8.50 -7.10
CA LYS A 259 -17.12 9.94 -7.36
C LYS A 259 -18.02 10.62 -6.34
N GLU A 260 -18.88 9.86 -5.68
CA GLU A 260 -19.82 10.38 -4.66
C GLU A 260 -19.12 10.81 -3.35
N LYS A 261 -17.79 10.64 -3.24
CA LYS A 261 -17.04 10.74 -1.99
C LYS A 261 -15.71 11.54 -2.05
N ILE A 262 -15.31 12.06 -3.21
CA ILE A 262 -14.09 12.90 -3.35
C ILE A 262 -14.48 14.37 -3.47
#